data_AF-A0A650CW67-F1
#
_entry.id   AF-A0A650CW67-F1
#
_cell.length_a   1.000
_cell.length_b   1.000
_cell.length_c   1.000
_cell.angle_alpha   90.00
_cell.angle_beta   90.00
_cell.angle_gamma   90.00
#
_symmetry.space_group_name_H-M   'P 1'
#
loop_
_entity.id
_entity.type
_entity.pdbx_description
1 polymer ?
#
loop_
_entity_poly.entity_id
_entity_poly.type
_entity_poly.pdbx_seq_one_letter_code
_entity_poly.pdbx_strand_id
1 'polypeptide(L)'
;MLFLVFYDITDNELRNKVSSFLKQKGLEGVQLSVFLGDLNSSRLRDVEAGLRMIRKKKGEGRFFILIVPITENQFKQRIIISDEKEDEEKEE
;
A
#
# COMPACT_ATOMS: atom_id res chain seq x y z
N MET A 1 -10.47 10.17 -2.89
CA MET A 1 -9.12 10.73 -3.05
C MET A 1 -8.16 9.56 -3.08
N LEU A 2 -7.20 9.58 -3.99
CA LEU A 2 -6.28 8.47 -4.18
C LEU A 2 -5.19 8.49 -3.10
N PHE A 3 -4.87 7.33 -2.55
CA PHE A 3 -3.80 7.16 -1.57
C PHE A 3 -2.82 6.10 -2.02
N LEU A 4 -1.53 6.40 -1.83
CA LEU A 4 -0.45 5.43 -1.92
C LEU A 4 -0.06 4.99 -0.51
N VAL A 5 0.05 3.69 -0.29
CA VAL A 5 0.43 3.09 0.99
C VAL A 5 1.71 2.29 0.79
N PHE A 6 2.82 2.77 1.35
CA PHE A 6 4.09 2.05 1.42
C PHE A 6 4.25 1.42 2.80
N TYR A 7 4.89 0.26 2.88
CA TYR A 7 5.32 -0.30 4.17
C TYR A 7 6.68 -0.99 4.13
N ASP A 8 7.44 -0.89 5.21
CA ASP A 8 8.63 -1.71 5.48
C ASP A 8 8.38 -2.52 6.75
N ILE A 9 8.12 -3.83 6.58
CA ILE A 9 7.78 -4.76 7.65
C ILE A 9 8.63 -6.01 7.51
N THR A 10 9.51 -6.23 8.50
CA THR A 10 10.44 -7.37 8.51
C THR A 10 9.74 -8.67 8.88
N ASP A 11 8.80 -8.61 9.84
CA ASP A 11 8.04 -9.77 10.29
C ASP A 11 7.07 -10.24 9.18
N ASN A 12 7.28 -11.46 8.69
CA ASN A 12 6.51 -12.02 7.58
C ASN A 12 5.02 -12.19 7.92
N GLU A 13 4.69 -12.53 9.17
CA GLU A 13 3.31 -12.73 9.60
C GLU A 13 2.56 -11.39 9.65
N LEU A 14 3.19 -10.36 10.22
CA LEU A 14 2.65 -9.00 10.23
C LEU A 14 2.55 -8.42 8.81
N ARG A 15 3.55 -8.64 7.96
CA ARG A 15 3.54 -8.19 6.56
C ARG A 15 2.38 -8.80 5.80
N ASN A 16 2.18 -10.11 5.92
CA ASN A 16 1.06 -10.82 5.28
C ASN A 16 -0.29 -10.31 5.81
N LYS A 17 -0.42 -10.09 7.12
CA LYS A 17 -1.64 -9.51 7.71
C LYS A 17 -1.94 -8.11 7.17
N VAL A 18 -0.94 -7.24 7.06
CA VAL A 18 -1.10 -5.90 6.48
C VAL A 18 -1.53 -6.01 5.02
N SER A 19 -0.86 -6.83 4.21
CA SER A 19 -1.19 -7.04 2.79
C SER A 19 -2.64 -7.54 2.63
N SER A 20 -3.05 -8.57 3.38
CA SER A 20 -4.41 -9.09 3.34
C SER A 20 -5.45 -8.06 3.78
N PHE A 21 -5.15 -7.29 4.84
CA PHE A 21 -6.04 -6.24 5.32
C PHE A 21 -6.25 -5.15 4.26
N LEU A 22 -5.18 -4.66 3.63
CA LEU A 22 -5.29 -3.63 2.59
C LEU A 22 -6.09 -4.12 1.37
N LYS A 23 -5.90 -5.38 0.95
CA LYS A 23 -6.74 -6.01 -0.09
C LYS A 23 -8.21 -6.08 0.31
N GLN A 24 -8.52 -6.49 1.55
CA GLN A 24 -9.90 -6.53 2.05
C GLN A 24 -10.56 -5.14 2.11
N LYS A 25 -9.76 -4.09 2.30
CA LYS A 25 -10.23 -2.70 2.25
C LYS A 25 -10.39 -2.16 0.83
N GLY A 26 -10.11 -2.98 -0.19
CA GLY A 26 -10.25 -2.63 -1.60
C GLY A 26 -9.10 -1.77 -2.14
N LEU A 27 -7.92 -1.83 -1.53
CA LEU A 27 -6.71 -1.28 -2.13
C LEU A 27 -6.04 -2.35 -3.01
N GLU A 28 -5.49 -1.92 -4.11
CA GLU A 28 -4.81 -2.75 -5.10
C GLU A 28 -3.30 -2.76 -4.84
N GLY A 29 -2.67 -3.93 -4.96
CA GLY A 29 -1.23 -4.05 -4.79
C GLY A 29 -0.50 -3.61 -6.06
N VAL A 30 0.35 -2.60 -5.95
CA VAL A 30 1.21 -2.09 -7.04
C VAL A 30 2.59 -2.75 -7.02
N GLN A 31 3.08 -3.09 -5.83
CA GLN A 31 4.34 -3.78 -5.58
C GLN A 31 4.18 -4.60 -4.28
N LEU A 32 5.11 -5.53 -3.98
CA LEU A 32 5.06 -6.37 -2.77
C LEU A 32 4.77 -5.61 -1.46
N SER A 33 5.25 -4.36 -1.36
CA SER A 33 5.13 -3.47 -0.21
C SER A 33 4.41 -2.14 -0.50
N VAL A 34 3.71 -2.05 -1.63
CA VAL A 34 3.04 -0.81 -2.06
C VAL A 34 1.61 -1.09 -2.51
N PHE A 35 0.66 -0.32 -1.99
CA PHE A 35 -0.75 -0.39 -2.31
C PHE A 35 -1.29 0.97 -2.78
N LEU A 36 -2.31 0.95 -3.64
CA LEU A 36 -3.00 2.12 -4.16
C LEU A 36 -4.50 1.94 -3.99
N GLY A 37 -5.22 3.00 -3.66
CA GLY A 37 -6.69 2.97 -3.75
C GLY A 37 -7.36 4.27 -3.39
N ASP A 38 -8.59 4.46 -3.86
CA ASP A 38 -9.41 5.59 -3.46
C ASP A 38 -10.01 5.36 -2.07
N LEU A 39 -9.75 6.31 -1.18
CA LEU A 39 -10.33 6.32 0.16
C LEU A 39 -11.03 7.66 0.40
N ASN A 40 -12.26 7.58 0.89
CA ASN A 40 -12.92 8.71 1.53
C ASN A 40 -12.47 8.83 3.00
N SER A 41 -12.80 9.94 3.66
CA SER A 41 -12.34 10.24 5.02
C SER A 41 -12.73 9.16 6.05
N SER A 42 -13.87 8.48 5.86
CA SER A 42 -14.29 7.40 6.76
C SER A 42 -13.44 6.14 6.56
N ARG A 43 -13.27 5.72 5.29
CA ARG A 43 -12.44 4.57 4.93
C ARG A 43 -10.98 4.78 5.31
N LEU A 44 -10.44 6.00 5.16
CA LEU A 44 -9.09 6.32 5.58
C LEU A 44 -8.88 6.11 7.09
N ARG A 45 -9.80 6.60 7.93
CA ARG A 45 -9.73 6.40 9.39
C ARG A 45 -9.83 4.92 9.77
N ASP A 46 -10.68 4.17 9.09
CA ASP A 46 -10.83 2.73 9.30
C ASP A 46 -9.57 1.95 8.89
N VAL A 47 -8.95 2.31 7.76
CA VAL A 47 -7.64 1.76 7.35
C VAL A 47 -6.58 2.09 8.40
N GLU A 48 -6.47 3.35 8.82
CA GLU A 48 -5.49 3.77 9.83
C GLU A 48 -5.67 3.00 11.15
N ALA A 49 -6.91 2.92 11.65
CA ALA A 49 -7.22 2.20 12.88
C ALA A 49 -6.87 0.71 12.78
N GLY A 50 -7.24 0.05 11.68
CA GLY A 50 -6.92 -1.36 11.46
C GLY A 50 -5.42 -1.65 11.39
N LEU A 51 -4.65 -0.80 10.71
CA LEU A 51 -3.18 -0.91 10.66
C LEU A 51 -2.55 -0.73 12.05
N ARG A 52 -3.03 0.24 12.84
CA ARG A 52 -2.60 0.42 14.24
C ARG A 52 -2.93 -0.79 15.09
N MET A 53 -4.08 -1.44 14.88
CA MET A 53 -4.44 -2.67 15.58
C MET A 53 -3.53 -3.85 15.19
N ILE A 54 -3.14 -3.97 13.92
CA ILE A 54 -2.19 -5.00 13.48
C ILE A 54 -0.83 -4.79 14.18
N ARG A 55 -0.34 -3.55 14.27
CA ARG A 55 0.91 -3.24 14.99
C ARG A 55 0.89 -3.58 16.48
N LYS A 56 -0.27 -3.55 17.14
CA LYS A 56 -0.35 -3.93 18.57
C LYS A 56 -0.03 -5.41 18.81
N LYS A 57 -0.07 -6.26 17.78
CA LYS A 57 0.39 -7.65 17.88
C LYS A 57 1.91 -7.67 18.02
N LYS A 58 2.44 -8.52 18.92
CA LYS A 58 3.89 -8.71 19.04
C LYS A 58 4.44 -9.17 17.70
N GLY A 59 5.52 -8.53 17.28
CA GLY A 59 6.36 -8.92 16.16
C GLY A 59 7.72 -8.28 16.33
N GLU A 60 8.74 -8.86 15.69
CA GLU A 60 10.12 -8.42 15.83
C GLU A 60 10.56 -7.56 14.63
N GLY A 61 11.49 -6.63 14.89
CA GLY A 61 12.10 -5.81 13.85
C GLY A 61 11.28 -4.59 13.40
N ARG A 62 11.47 -4.20 12.13
CA ARG A 62 10.93 -2.95 11.56
C ARG A 62 9.45 -3.12 11.23
N PHE A 63 8.70 -2.06 11.52
CA PHE A 63 7.31 -1.91 11.11
C PHE A 63 7.06 -0.43 10.86
N PHE A 64 7.11 -0.06 9.60
CA PHE A 64 6.87 1.29 9.12
C PHE A 64 5.79 1.25 8.06
N ILE A 65 4.84 2.18 8.14
CA ILE A 65 3.79 2.36 7.14
C ILE A 65 3.66 3.84 6.86
N LEU A 66 3.66 4.22 5.58
CA LEU A 66 3.47 5.57 5.09
C LEU A 66 2.23 5.60 4.19
N ILE A 67 1.28 6.48 4.51
CA ILE A 67 0.06 6.68 3.73
C ILE A 67 0.11 8.11 3.17
N VAL A 68 0.15 8.25 1.85
CA VAL A 68 0.33 9.54 1.16
C VAL A 68 -0.86 9.81 0.26
N PRO A 69 -1.55 10.96 0.40
CA PRO A 69 -2.54 11.38 -0.57
C PRO A 69 -1.84 11.79 -1.87
N ILE A 70 -2.34 11.30 -2.99
CA ILE A 70 -1.84 11.66 -4.33
C ILE A 70 -3.03 11.90 -5.28
N THR A 71 -2.75 12.49 -6.43
CA THR A 71 -3.69 12.53 -7.56
C THR A 71 -3.41 11.41 -8.54
N GLU A 72 -4.39 11.07 -9.38
CA GLU A 72 -4.19 10.12 -10.48
C GLU A 72 -3.08 10.59 -11.43
N ASN A 73 -3.00 11.90 -11.70
CA ASN A 73 -1.96 12.44 -12.56
C ASN A 73 -0.54 12.24 -11.96
N GLN A 74 -0.38 12.48 -10.66
CA GLN A 74 0.88 12.21 -9.96
C GLN A 74 1.25 10.72 -10.05
N PHE A 75 0.27 9.83 -9.90
CA PHE A 75 0.51 8.39 -10.03
C PHE A 75 0.89 7.97 -11.46
N LYS A 76 0.26 8.56 -12.48
CA LYS A 76 0.58 8.31 -13.90
C LYS A 76 1.99 8.76 -14.27
N GLN A 77 2.51 9.81 -13.61
CA GLN A 77 3.87 10.34 -13.81
C GLN A 77 4.96 9.60 -13.00
N ARG A 78 4.61 8.49 -12.32
CA ARG A 78 5.59 7.71 -11.55
C ARG A 78 6.65 7.11 -12.47
N ILE A 79 7.88 7.03 -11.99
CA ILE A 79 8.98 6.33 -12.64
C ILE A 79 9.16 4.99 -11.92
N ILE A 80 9.16 3.89 -12.67
CA ILE A 80 9.44 2.54 -12.16
C ILE A 80 10.84 2.17 -12.62
N ILE A 81 11.61 1.53 -11.73
CA ILE A 81 12.92 0.97 -12.04
C ILE A 81 12.89 -0.47 -11.55
N SER A 82 12.96 -1.42 -12.48
CA SER A 82 12.87 -2.86 -12.21
C SER A 82 13.82 -3.66 -13.10
N ASP A 83 14.22 -4.85 -12.64
CA ASP A 83 14.93 -5.83 -13.47
C ASP A 83 14.02 -6.48 -14.51
N GLU A 84 12.70 -6.34 -14.36
CA GLU A 84 11.69 -6.75 -15.34
C GLU A 84 11.71 -5.79 -16.53
N LYS A 85 11.80 -6.34 -17.75
CA LYS A 85 11.69 -5.56 -18.99
C LYS A 85 10.24 -5.06 -19.10
N GLU A 86 10.05 -3.74 -19.12
CA GLU A 86 8.74 -3.15 -19.36
C GLU A 86 8.27 -3.56 -20.77
N ASP A 87 7.20 -4.36 -20.85
CA ASP A 87 6.35 -4.37 -22.04
C ASP A 87 5.61 -3.02 -22.06
N GLU A 88 6.30 -1.99 -22.55
CA GLU A 88 5.73 -0.67 -22.79
C GLU A 88 4.58 -0.78 -23.81
N GLU A 89 3.48 -0.11 -23.50
CA GLU A 89 2.39 0.27 -24.42
C GLU A 89 1.46 -0.84 -24.93
N LYS A 90 0.40 -1.13 -24.16
CA LYS A 90 -0.93 -1.34 -24.74
C LYS A 90 -1.95 -0.51 -23.99
N GLU A 91 -2.31 0.62 -24.58
CA GLU A 91 -3.70 1.03 -24.81
C GLU A 91 -3.67 2.22 -25.79
N GLU A 92 -3.91 1.88 -27.07
CA GLU A 92 -4.37 2.80 -28.14
C GLU A 92 -5.74 3.40 -27.82
#